data_AF-A0A8T7D5Z0-F1
#
_entry.id   AF-A0A8T7D5Z0-F1
#
_cell.length_a   1.000
_cell.length_b   1.000
_cell.length_c   1.000
_cell.angle_alpha   90.00
_cell.angle_beta   90.00
_cell.angle_gamma   90.00
#
_symmetry.space_group_name_H-M   'P 1'
#
loop_
_entity.id
_entity.type
_entity.pdbx_description
1 polymer ?
#
loop_
_entity_poly.entity_id
_entity_poly.type
_entity_poly.pdbx_seq_one_letter_code
_entity_poly.pdbx_strand_id
1 'polypeptide(L)' 'LHTHEEYDEKLSAVYYIQSAADSGDLIIHEENKQLAFTPEAGKMLLFAPQVPHHVEKNISSILRLSVALNFGY' A
#
# COMPACT_ATOMS: atom_id res chain seq x y z
N LEU A 1 8.24 5.29 -6.60
CA LEU A 1 7.65 6.35 -5.75
C LEU A 1 6.43 6.86 -6.49
N HIS A 2 5.24 6.76 -5.89
CA HIS A 2 3.99 7.19 -6.52
C HIS A 2 3.12 7.91 -5.49
N THR A 3 2.32 8.86 -5.95
CA THR A 3 1.31 9.60 -5.20
C THR A 3 0.00 9.56 -6.00
N HIS A 4 -1.15 9.54 -5.33
CA HIS A 4 -2.47 9.59 -5.96
C HIS A 4 -3.03 11.01 -5.86
N GLU A 5 -2.35 12.00 -6.45
CA GLU A 5 -2.86 13.39 -6.55
C GLU A 5 -3.34 13.69 -7.98
N GLU A 6 -3.91 12.73 -8.69
CA GLU A 6 -4.40 12.98 -10.05
C GLU A 6 -5.89 13.36 -10.09
N TYR A 7 -6.73 13.02 -9.08
CA TYR A 7 -8.19 13.18 -9.20
C TYR A 7 -8.97 13.51 -7.90
N ASP A 8 -8.56 14.52 -7.11
CA ASP A 8 -9.31 15.00 -5.92
C ASP A 8 -9.55 13.95 -4.82
N GLU A 9 -8.80 12.86 -4.87
CA GLU A 9 -8.95 11.71 -4.00
C GLU A 9 -8.74 12.13 -2.53
N LYS A 10 -9.57 11.59 -1.63
CA LYS A 10 -9.55 11.89 -0.19
C LYS A 10 -8.99 10.74 0.64
N LEU A 11 -9.01 9.53 0.09
CA LEU A 11 -8.56 8.33 0.79
C LEU A 11 -8.06 7.30 -0.22
N SER A 12 -6.85 6.79 0.00
CA SER A 12 -6.33 5.61 -0.69
C SER A 12 -6.42 4.40 0.22
N ALA A 13 -6.63 3.24 -0.39
CA ALA A 13 -6.77 1.99 0.31
C ALA A 13 -6.11 0.84 -0.45
N VAL A 14 -5.64 -0.16 0.30
CA VAL A 14 -5.25 -1.45 -0.25
C VAL A 14 -5.83 -2.57 0.61
N TYR A 15 -6.54 -3.50 -0.02
CA TYR A 15 -7.02 -4.73 0.60
C TYR A 15 -6.21 -5.92 0.11
N TYR A 16 -5.69 -6.73 1.02
CA TYR A 16 -4.85 -7.88 0.71
C TYR A 16 -5.69 -9.15 0.60
N ILE A 17 -5.78 -9.71 -0.61
CA ILE A 17 -6.44 -10.99 -0.85
C ILE A 17 -5.51 -12.15 -0.46
N GLN A 18 -4.23 -12.03 -0.85
CA GLN A 18 -3.21 -13.03 -0.58
C GLN A 18 -1.85 -12.36 -0.36
N SER A 19 -1.16 -12.79 0.68
CA SER A 19 0.21 -12.39 0.98
C SER A 19 0.96 -13.53 1.65
N ALA A 20 2.28 -13.43 1.64
CA ALA A 20 3.19 -14.31 2.37
C ALA A 20 4.22 -13.45 3.12
N ALA A 21 4.97 -14.06 4.03
CA ALA A 21 6.21 -13.47 4.52
C ALA A 21 7.11 -13.09 3.32
N ASP A 22 7.82 -11.97 3.42
CA ASP A 22 8.73 -11.45 2.39
C ASP A 22 8.07 -11.15 1.04
N SER A 23 6.75 -10.94 1.03
CA SER A 23 6.00 -10.62 -0.18
C SER A 23 6.02 -9.14 -0.59
N GLY A 24 6.86 -8.35 0.08
CA GLY A 24 7.07 -6.92 -0.16
C GLY A 24 6.18 -6.06 0.73
N ASP A 25 6.81 -5.36 1.68
CA ASP A 25 6.11 -4.44 2.57
C ASP A 25 5.60 -3.23 1.79
N LEU A 26 4.50 -2.64 2.27
CA LEU A 26 4.12 -1.30 1.87
C LEU A 26 4.91 -0.31 2.73
N ILE A 27 5.71 0.52 2.08
CA ILE A 27 6.48 1.56 2.73
C ILE A 27 5.79 2.91 2.52
N ILE A 28 5.42 3.54 3.62
CA ILE A 28 4.86 4.89 3.68
C ILE A 28 5.95 5.86 4.16
N HIS A 29 6.17 6.93 3.41
CA HIS A 29 7.14 7.98 3.77
C HIS A 29 6.42 9.12 4.48
N GLU A 30 6.69 9.28 5.78
CA GLU A 30 6.18 10.40 6.58
C GLU A 30 7.35 11.30 6.97
N GLU A 31 7.42 12.50 6.40
CA GLU A 31 8.44 13.54 6.67
C GLU A 31 9.88 13.00 6.75
N ASN A 32 10.32 12.55 7.93
CA ASN A 32 11.67 12.09 8.24
C ASN A 32 11.75 10.60 8.63
N LYS A 33 10.68 9.83 8.44
CA LYS A 33 10.63 8.40 8.78
C LYS A 33 9.92 7.58 7.70
N GLN A 34 10.25 6.30 7.67
CA GLN A 34 9.56 5.31 6.86
C GLN A 34 8.78 4.38 7.80
N LEU A 35 7.51 4.16 7.49
CA LEU A 35 6.67 3.18 8.14
C LEU A 35 6.52 2.00 7.19
N ALA A 36 6.93 0.81 7.65
CA ALA A 36 6.78 -0.43 6.92
C ALA A 36 5.55 -1.19 7.42
N PHE A 37 4.70 -1.61 6.50
CA PHE A 37 3.50 -2.39 6.78
C PHE A 37 3.57 -3.72 6.03
N THR A 38 3.73 -4.80 6.78
CA THR A 38 3.71 -6.15 6.22
C THR A 38 2.29 -6.51 5.76
N PRO A 39 2.11 -6.95 4.51
CA PRO A 39 0.80 -7.29 3.98
C PRO A 39 0.26 -8.55 4.65
N GLU A 40 -0.98 -8.49 5.11
CA GLU A 40 -1.67 -9.63 5.74
C GLU A 40 -3.01 -9.86 5.05
N ALA A 41 -3.23 -11.10 4.56
CA ALA A 41 -4.47 -11.49 3.91
C ALA A 41 -5.70 -11.19 4.79
N GLY A 42 -6.73 -10.59 4.19
CA GLY A 42 -7.94 -10.16 4.89
C GLY A 42 -7.84 -8.78 5.55
N LYS A 43 -6.67 -8.12 5.53
CA LYS A 43 -6.53 -6.75 6.06
C LYS A 43 -6.67 -5.70 4.97
N MET A 44 -7.24 -4.56 5.38
CA MET A 44 -7.26 -3.33 4.62
C MET A 44 -6.39 -2.29 5.31
N LEU A 45 -5.55 -1.61 4.54
CA LEU A 45 -4.85 -0.41 4.99
C LEU A 45 -5.47 0.80 4.30
N LEU A 46 -5.67 1.87 5.07
CA LEU A 46 -6.20 3.15 4.64
C LEU A 46 -5.15 4.22 4.91
N PHE A 47 -4.88 5.09 3.95
CA PHE A 47 -3.90 6.16 4.09
C PHE A 47 -4.26 7.37 3.22
N ALA A 48 -3.69 8.52 3.57
CA ALA A 48 -3.95 9.76 2.86
C ALA A 48 -3.25 9.72 1.47
N PRO A 49 -3.93 10.12 0.39
CA PRO A 49 -3.49 9.90 -1.00
C PRO A 49 -2.21 10.65 -1.38
N GLN A 50 -1.96 11.79 -0.73
CA GLN A 50 -0.76 12.60 -0.90
C GLN A 50 0.50 12.00 -0.26
N VAL A 51 0.35 10.98 0.59
CA VAL A 51 1.50 10.39 1.29
C VAL A 51 2.30 9.55 0.30
N PRO A 52 3.59 9.87 0.07
CA PRO A 52 4.42 9.09 -0.83
C PRO A 52 4.57 7.68 -0.31
N HIS A 53 4.34 6.70 -1.18
CA HIS A 53 4.45 5.31 -0.80
C HIS A 53 5.03 4.48 -1.95
N HIS A 54 5.52 3.29 -1.60
CA HIS A 54 5.91 2.29 -2.57
C HIS A 54 5.78 0.90 -1.96
N VAL A 55 5.73 -0.10 -2.83
CA VAL A 55 5.73 -1.51 -2.45
C VAL A 55 7.12 -2.05 -2.72
N GLU A 56 7.70 -2.72 -1.74
CA GLU A 56 8.97 -3.41 -1.92
C GLU A 56 8.84 -4.59 -2.88
N LYS A 57 9.98 -5.07 -3.40
CA LYS A 57 9.98 -6.22 -4.29
C LYS A 57 9.51 -7.47 -3.52
N ASN A 58 8.52 -8.17 -4.08
CA ASN A 58 8.18 -9.51 -3.62
C ASN A 58 9.34 -10.47 -3.94
N ILE A 59 9.95 -11.07 -2.90
CA ILE A 59 11.01 -12.08 -3.01
C ILE A 59 10.55 -13.47 -2.55
N SER A 60 9.28 -13.61 -2.17
CA SER A 60 8.67 -14.89 -1.84
C SER A 60 8.40 -15.73 -3.10
N SER A 61 8.11 -17.01 -2.91
CA SER A 61 7.67 -17.91 -3.98
C SER A 61 6.17 -17.82 -4.31
N ILE A 62 5.43 -16.94 -3.62
CA ILE A 62 3.98 -16.82 -3.71
C ILE A 62 3.60 -15.45 -4.27
N LEU A 63 2.52 -15.40 -5.05
CA LEU A 63 2.01 -14.14 -5.57
C LEU A 63 1.39 -13.29 -4.43
N ARG A 64 1.73 -12.00 -4.40
CA ARG A 64 1.01 -11.00 -3.58
C ARG A 64 -0.16 -10.47 -4.40
N LEU A 65 -1.38 -10.71 -3.93
CA LEU A 65 -2.61 -10.26 -4.59
C LEU A 65 -3.33 -9.24 -3.70
N SER A 66 -3.59 -8.07 -4.25
CA SER A 66 -4.27 -6.98 -3.55
C SER A 66 -5.16 -6.16 -4.47
N VAL A 67 -6.18 -5.53 -3.90
CA VAL A 67 -7.02 -4.55 -4.57
C VAL A 67 -6.68 -3.16 -4.03
N ALA A 68 -6.23 -2.26 -4.90
CA ALA A 68 -6.03 -0.86 -4.57
C ALA A 68 -7.28 -0.06 -4.93
N LEU A 69 -7.68 0.86 -4.07
CA LEU A 69 -8.86 1.72 -4.24
C LEU A 69 -8.49 3.16 -3.90
N ASN A 70 -9.09 4.09 -4.64
CA ASN A 70 -9.11 5.51 -4.26
C ASN A 70 -10.57 5.92 -4.08
N PHE A 71 -10.84 6.73 -3.05
CA PHE A 71 -12.14 7.31 -2.76
C PHE A 71 -12.06 8.83 -2.88
N GLY A 72 -12.96 9.41 -3.67
CA GLY A 72 -13.08 10.85 -3.93
C GLY A 72 -14.50 11.19 -4.40
N TYR A 73 -14.83 12.47 -4.46
CA TYR A 73 -16.12 12.97 -4.95
C TYR A 73 -15.99 13.57 -6.35
#